data_AF-A0A3B4DV23-F1
#
_entry.id   AF-A0A3B4DV23-F1
#
_cell.length_a   1.000
_cell.length_b   1.000
_cell.length_c   1.000
_cell.angle_alpha   90.00
_cell.angle_beta   90.00
_cell.angle_gamma   90.00
#
_symmetry.space_group_name_H-M   'P 1'
#
loop_
_entity.id
_entity.type
_entity.pdbx_description
1 polymer ?
#
loop_
_entity_poly.entity_id
_entity_poly.type
_entity_poly.pdbx_seq_one_letter_code
_entity_poly.pdbx_strand_id
1 'polypeptide(L)'
;MMFGPIDPHSGPSSDNFKVVGPAAPLVAEAGEDLVLPCSVKPSISVDMTVEWVRTDLSESSSVVHLYKDHKDTNDKQMKSYRGRTALFKEELQKGNTSLKISAVQPSDQGAYQSSCC
;
A
#
# COMPACT_ATOMS: atom_id res chain seq x y z
N MET A 1 17.54 -3.96 -3.21
CA MET A 1 16.65 -4.66 -2.26
C MET A 1 15.46 -5.21 -3.04
N MET A 2 14.92 -6.40 -2.67
CA MET A 2 13.80 -7.01 -3.39
C MET A 2 12.50 -6.98 -2.57
N PHE A 3 11.47 -6.34 -3.09
CA PHE A 3 10.15 -6.27 -2.48
C PHE A 3 9.27 -7.36 -3.09
N GLY A 4 8.61 -8.15 -2.24
CA GLY A 4 7.77 -9.28 -2.65
C GLY A 4 6.56 -8.86 -3.49
N PRO A 5 5.88 -9.83 -4.14
CA PRO A 5 4.66 -9.55 -4.88
C PRO A 5 3.61 -8.95 -3.94
N ILE A 6 2.81 -8.03 -4.48
CA ILE A 6 1.76 -7.36 -3.72
C ILE A 6 0.50 -8.22 -3.80
N ASP A 7 0.11 -8.80 -2.67
CA ASP A 7 -1.07 -9.66 -2.64
C ASP A 7 -2.35 -8.81 -2.48
N PRO A 8 -3.33 -8.95 -3.39
CA PRO A 8 -4.61 -8.26 -3.29
C PRO A 8 -5.58 -9.01 -2.36
N HIS A 9 -5.93 -8.45 -1.20
CA HIS A 9 -7.01 -9.04 -0.39
C HIS A 9 -8.38 -8.62 -0.91
N SER A 10 -9.08 -9.53 -1.58
CA SER A 10 -10.48 -9.37 -1.95
C SER A 10 -11.38 -9.55 -0.72
N GLY A 11 -12.04 -8.47 -0.28
CA GLY A 11 -13.12 -8.55 0.70
C GLY A 11 -14.27 -9.48 0.24
N PRO A 12 -15.13 -9.94 1.16
CA PRO A 12 -16.14 -10.95 0.86
C PRO A 12 -17.22 -10.41 -0.10
N SER A 13 -17.18 -10.89 -1.34
CA SER A 13 -18.27 -11.00 -2.31
C SER A 13 -19.37 -9.93 -2.29
N SER A 14 -19.15 -8.85 -3.04
CA SER A 14 -20.19 -8.18 -3.85
C SER A 14 -19.46 -7.50 -5.01
N ASP A 15 -19.60 -8.08 -6.21
CA ASP A 15 -19.27 -7.54 -7.53
C ASP A 15 -17.91 -6.81 -7.75
N ASN A 16 -16.92 -7.57 -8.25
CA ASN A 16 -15.85 -7.14 -9.17
C ASN A 16 -14.77 -6.12 -8.74
N PHE A 17 -14.25 -6.16 -7.50
CA PHE A 17 -13.02 -5.41 -7.18
C PHE A 17 -11.75 -6.21 -7.51
N LYS A 18 -11.03 -5.82 -8.58
CA LYS A 18 -9.71 -6.40 -8.89
C LYS A 18 -8.61 -5.46 -8.48
N VAL A 19 -7.82 -5.85 -7.49
CA VAL A 19 -6.58 -5.18 -7.13
C VAL A 19 -5.46 -5.72 -8.02
N VAL A 20 -4.77 -4.83 -8.74
CA VAL A 20 -3.69 -5.18 -9.67
C VAL A 20 -2.35 -4.74 -9.08
N GLY A 21 -1.58 -5.70 -8.57
CA GLY A 21 -0.19 -5.52 -8.14
C GLY A 21 0.82 -5.85 -9.24
N PRO A 22 2.13 -5.60 -9.02
CA PRO A 22 3.18 -5.99 -9.94
C PRO A 22 3.32 -7.51 -9.98
N ALA A 23 3.41 -8.08 -11.19
CA ALA A 23 3.56 -9.53 -11.39
C ALA A 23 4.96 -10.07 -11.03
N ALA A 24 5.93 -9.17 -10.79
CA ALA A 24 7.30 -9.50 -10.45
C ALA A 24 7.76 -8.70 -9.22
N PRO A 25 8.75 -9.20 -8.46
CA PRO A 25 9.37 -8.45 -7.36
C PRO A 25 9.92 -7.11 -7.84
N LEU A 26 9.74 -6.06 -7.04
CA LEU A 26 10.31 -4.74 -7.31
C LEU A 26 11.72 -4.65 -6.75
N VAL A 27 12.61 -3.98 -7.49
CA VAL A 27 14.00 -3.75 -7.08
C VAL A 27 14.22 -2.25 -6.93
N ALA A 28 14.78 -1.84 -5.79
CA ALA A 28 15.21 -0.47 -5.52
C ALA A 28 16.53 -0.45 -4.72
N GLU A 29 17.32 0.60 -4.87
CA GLU A 29 18.53 0.82 -4.08
C GLU A 29 18.24 1.53 -2.75
N ALA A 30 19.14 1.39 -1.78
CA ALA A 30 18.99 2.05 -0.48
C ALA A 30 18.95 3.57 -0.66
N GLY A 31 17.98 4.23 -0.04
CA GLY A 31 17.83 5.69 -0.11
C GLY A 31 17.05 6.19 -1.32
N GLU A 32 16.65 5.32 -2.25
CA GLU A 32 15.76 5.70 -3.34
C GLU A 32 14.28 5.74 -2.92
N ASP A 33 13.46 6.36 -3.75
CA ASP A 33 12.00 6.29 -3.61
C ASP A 33 11.48 5.08 -4.39
N LEU A 34 10.65 4.26 -3.74
CA LEU A 34 9.98 3.13 -4.36
C LEU A 34 8.48 3.36 -4.45
N VAL A 35 7.89 2.95 -5.58
CA VAL A 35 6.43 2.89 -5.73
C VAL A 35 6.00 1.44 -5.79
N LEU A 36 5.13 1.06 -4.86
CA LEU A 36 4.41 -0.20 -4.82
C LEU A 36 3.10 -0.03 -5.61
N PRO A 37 3.00 -0.54 -6.84
CA PRO A 37 1.86 -0.27 -7.70
C PRO A 37 0.66 -1.09 -7.25
N CYS A 38 -0.47 -0.42 -7.13
CA CYS A 38 -1.74 -1.05 -6.80
C CYS A 38 -2.86 -0.23 -7.44
N SER A 39 -3.84 -0.90 -8.03
CA SER A 39 -5.02 -0.23 -8.55
C SER A 39 -6.24 -1.07 -8.33
N VAL A 40 -7.33 -0.44 -7.90
CA VAL A 40 -8.64 -1.03 -7.74
C VAL A 40 -9.53 -0.70 -8.94
N LYS A 41 -10.27 -1.69 -9.43
CA LYS A 41 -11.29 -1.51 -10.47
C LYS A 41 -12.56 -2.26 -10.06
N PRO A 42 -13.77 -1.70 -10.27
CA PRO A 42 -14.04 -0.34 -10.75
C PRO A 42 -13.56 0.71 -9.73
N SER A 43 -13.32 1.95 -10.19
CA SER A 43 -12.96 3.06 -9.31
C SER A 43 -14.09 3.25 -8.28
N ILE A 44 -13.80 2.91 -7.02
CA ILE A 44 -14.75 3.10 -5.92
C ILE A 44 -14.82 4.58 -5.55
N SER A 45 -15.97 4.96 -5.00
CA SER A 45 -16.35 6.32 -4.62
C SER A 45 -15.29 7.07 -3.78
N VAL A 46 -15.43 8.40 -3.75
CA VAL A 46 -14.48 9.36 -3.15
C VAL A 46 -14.11 9.05 -1.67
N ASP A 47 -14.98 8.34 -0.94
CA ASP A 47 -14.82 7.94 0.47
C ASP A 47 -14.12 6.57 0.69
N MET A 48 -13.16 6.23 -0.16
CA MET A 48 -12.45 4.95 -0.06
C MET A 48 -11.40 4.95 1.07
N THR A 49 -11.35 3.86 1.84
CA THR A 49 -10.26 3.59 2.79
C THR A 49 -9.19 2.72 2.12
N VAL A 50 -7.92 3.14 2.21
CA VAL A 50 -6.77 2.38 1.69
C VAL A 50 -5.86 2.05 2.85
N GLU A 51 -5.58 0.77 3.04
CA GLU A 51 -4.65 0.29 4.05
C GLU A 51 -3.57 -0.56 3.39
N TRP A 52 -2.32 -0.28 3.76
CA TRP A 52 -1.15 -1.05 3.38
C TRP A 52 -0.53 -1.69 4.60
N VAL A 53 -0.32 -2.99 4.52
CA VAL A 53 0.28 -3.78 5.60
C VAL A 53 1.44 -4.62 5.08
N ARG A 54 2.36 -4.97 5.97
CA ARG A 54 3.35 -6.02 5.75
C ARG A 54 2.80 -7.36 6.20
N THR A 55 2.87 -8.34 5.32
CA THR A 55 2.39 -9.70 5.59
C THR A 55 3.49 -10.63 6.07
N ASP A 56 4.76 -10.24 5.90
CA ASP A 56 5.92 -11.02 6.33
C ASP A 56 6.28 -10.79 7.80
N LEU A 57 5.69 -9.78 8.45
CA LEU A 57 5.89 -9.49 9.87
C LEU A 57 4.76 -10.10 10.70
N SER A 58 5.09 -10.92 11.70
CA SER A 58 4.11 -11.46 12.66
C SER A 58 3.73 -10.46 13.77
N GLU A 59 4.09 -9.18 13.62
CA GLU A 59 3.85 -8.15 14.64
C GLU A 59 2.39 -7.69 14.61
N SER A 60 1.88 -7.33 15.80
CA SER A 60 0.51 -6.81 15.99
C SER A 60 0.27 -5.44 15.32
N SER A 61 1.33 -4.76 14.86
CA SER A 61 1.26 -3.54 14.06
C SER A 61 2.14 -3.72 12.82
N SER A 62 1.52 -4.23 11.76
CA SER A 62 2.15 -4.41 10.42
C SER A 62 1.74 -3.30 9.45
N VAL A 63 1.05 -2.25 9.95
CA VAL A 63 0.49 -1.17 9.12
C VAL A 63 1.60 -0.23 8.64
N VAL A 64 1.78 -0.19 7.32
CA VAL A 64 2.76 0.63 6.61
C VAL A 64 2.18 2.01 6.27
N HIS A 65 0.91 2.07 5.89
CA HIS A 65 0.21 3.30 5.56
C HIS A 65 -1.30 3.11 5.70
N LEU A 66 -2.00 4.14 6.16
CA LEU A 66 -3.45 4.15 6.28
C LEU A 66 -3.98 5.49 5.77
N TYR A 67 -4.84 5.44 4.78
CA TYR A 67 -5.61 6.57 4.29
C TYR A 67 -7.08 6.33 4.57
N LYS A 68 -7.70 7.25 5.30
CA LYS A 68 -9.10 7.16 5.74
C LYS A 68 -9.67 8.56 5.90
N ASP A 69 -10.96 8.76 5.63
CA ASP A 69 -11.64 10.05 5.81
C ASP A 69 -10.90 11.21 5.09
N HIS A 70 -10.40 10.94 3.89
CA HIS A 70 -9.62 11.86 3.05
C HIS A 70 -8.27 12.34 3.63
N LYS A 71 -7.70 11.60 4.59
CA LYS A 71 -6.43 11.95 5.24
C LYS A 71 -5.54 10.74 5.52
N ASP A 72 -4.23 10.99 5.52
CA ASP A 72 -3.24 10.02 5.98
C ASP A 72 -3.31 9.94 7.52
N THR A 73 -3.41 8.73 8.05
CA THR A 73 -3.57 8.49 9.49
C THR A 73 -2.37 7.72 10.03
N ASN A 74 -1.77 8.22 11.11
CA ASN A 74 -0.55 7.67 11.69
C ASN A 74 -0.79 6.80 12.94
N ASP A 75 -2.03 6.73 13.45
CA ASP A 75 -2.34 6.10 14.74
C ASP A 75 -1.83 4.66 14.85
N LYS A 76 -2.12 3.85 13.82
CA LYS A 76 -1.69 2.45 13.74
C LYS A 76 -0.41 2.24 12.94
N GLN A 77 0.10 3.28 12.28
CA GLN A 77 1.24 3.19 11.38
C GLN A 77 2.55 2.92 12.14
N MET A 78 3.30 1.93 11.68
CA MET A 78 4.64 1.61 12.12
C MET A 78 5.55 2.85 12.09
N LYS A 79 6.26 3.10 13.19
CA LYS A 79 7.08 4.32 13.34
C LYS A 79 8.15 4.49 12.26
N SER A 80 8.72 3.39 11.75
CA SER A 80 9.74 3.39 10.70
C SER A 80 9.25 3.91 9.34
N TYR A 81 7.93 3.93 9.11
CA TYR A 81 7.31 4.37 7.86
C TYR A 81 6.67 5.77 7.95
N ARG A 82 6.51 6.32 9.16
CA ARG A 82 5.92 7.65 9.38
C ARG A 82 6.74 8.72 8.66
N GLY A 83 6.06 9.57 7.90
CA GLY A 83 6.69 10.65 7.11
C GLY A 83 7.49 10.17 5.89
N ARG A 84 7.56 8.85 5.63
CA ARG A 84 8.21 8.28 4.46
C ARG A 84 7.22 7.77 3.42
N THR A 85 5.96 7.52 3.80
CA THR A 85 4.96 6.92 2.92
C THR A 85 3.85 7.89 2.50
N ALA A 86 3.37 7.75 1.27
CA ALA A 86 2.29 8.56 0.72
C ALA A 86 1.53 7.84 -0.40
N LEU A 87 0.24 8.15 -0.57
CA LEU A 87 -0.55 7.76 -1.74
C LEU A 87 -0.60 8.88 -2.79
N PHE A 88 -0.90 8.50 -4.03
CA PHE A 88 -1.17 9.44 -5.13
C PHE A 88 -2.60 9.96 -5.04
N LYS A 89 -2.85 10.92 -4.14
CA LYS A 89 -4.21 11.39 -3.77
C LYS A 89 -5.07 11.82 -4.96
N GLU A 90 -4.47 12.45 -5.97
CA GLU A 90 -5.16 12.88 -7.19
C GLU A 90 -5.57 11.70 -8.09
N GLU A 91 -4.87 10.58 -8.00
CA GLU A 91 -5.11 9.38 -8.80
C GLU A 91 -6.00 8.35 -8.05
N LEU A 92 -6.28 8.57 -6.76
CA LEU A 92 -7.20 7.72 -5.98
C LEU A 92 -8.59 7.65 -6.62
N GLN A 93 -9.10 8.78 -7.12
CA GLN A 93 -10.40 8.84 -7.82
C GLN A 93 -10.44 8.02 -9.11
N LYS A 94 -9.26 7.72 -9.69
CA LYS A 94 -9.10 6.87 -10.87
C LYS A 94 -8.85 5.40 -10.48
N GLY A 95 -8.87 5.08 -9.18
CA GLY A 95 -8.61 3.76 -8.63
C GLY A 95 -7.13 3.46 -8.40
N ASN A 96 -6.22 4.41 -8.54
CA ASN A 96 -4.79 4.19 -8.28
C ASN A 96 -4.50 4.31 -6.79
N THR A 97 -4.30 3.18 -6.12
CA THR A 97 -4.00 3.08 -4.68
C THR A 97 -2.53 2.73 -4.42
N SER A 98 -1.66 3.04 -5.37
CA SER A 98 -0.22 2.80 -5.27
C SER A 98 0.40 3.55 -4.09
N LEU A 99 1.30 2.87 -3.39
CA LEU A 99 2.02 3.43 -2.24
C LEU A 99 3.42 3.87 -2.65
N LYS A 100 3.76 5.12 -2.38
CA LYS A 100 5.15 5.60 -2.41
C LYS A 100 5.79 5.38 -1.04
N ILE A 101 6.99 4.82 -1.02
CA ILE A 101 7.88 4.74 0.15
C ILE A 101 9.16 5.50 -0.20
N SER A 102 9.47 6.55 0.56
CA SER A 102 10.61 7.43 0.31
C SER A 102 11.84 6.98 1.09
N ALA A 103 13.02 7.14 0.50
CA ALA A 103 14.29 6.75 1.07
C ALA A 103 14.29 5.31 1.63
N VAL A 104 14.03 4.32 0.77
CA VAL A 104 13.89 2.91 1.17
C VAL A 104 15.12 2.37 1.91
N GLN A 105 14.87 1.55 2.92
CA GLN A 105 15.87 0.98 3.81
C GLN A 105 15.93 -0.54 3.65
N PRO A 106 17.06 -1.19 3.95
CA PRO A 106 17.16 -2.66 3.91
C PRO A 106 16.07 -3.36 4.75
N SER A 107 15.65 -2.73 5.85
CA SER A 107 14.56 -3.20 6.71
C SER A 107 13.17 -3.16 6.05
N ASP A 108 12.99 -2.36 4.99
CA ASP A 108 11.73 -2.28 4.27
C ASP A 108 11.56 -3.47 3.31
N GLN A 109 12.59 -4.30 3.12
CA GLN A 109 12.49 -5.52 2.34
C GLN A 109 11.44 -6.45 2.96
N GLY A 110 10.45 -6.90 2.18
CA GLY A 110 9.36 -7.73 2.68
C GLY A 110 8.23 -7.90 1.68
N ALA A 111 7.14 -8.52 2.14
CA ALA A 111 5.91 -8.70 1.38
C ALA A 111 4.85 -7.72 1.87
N TYR A 112 4.15 -7.11 0.91
CA TYR A 112 3.18 -6.05 1.18
C TYR A 112 1.82 -6.48 0.65
N GLN A 113 0.78 -6.05 1.34
CA GLN A 113 -0.61 -6.28 0.97
C GLN A 113 -1.37 -4.98 1.10
N SER A 114 -2.17 -4.70 0.09
CA SER A 114 -3.08 -3.55 0.05
C SER A 114 -4.51 -4.03 0.22
N SER A 115 -5.27 -3.36 1.08
CA SER A 115 -6.71 -3.53 1.23
C SER A 115 -7.42 -2.21 0.95
N CYS A 116 -8.64 -2.33 0.47
CA CYS A 116 -9.43 -1.29 -0.16
C CYS A 116 -10.88 -1.52 0.27
N CYS A 117 -11.40 -0.67 1.16
CA CYS A 117 -12.71 -0.83 1.80
C CYS A 117 -13.58 0.42 1.62
#